data_AF-A0A7S4I1I5-F1
#
_entry.id   AF-A0A7S4I1I5-F1
#
_cell.length_a   1.000
_cell.length_b   1.000
_cell.length_c   1.000
_cell.angle_alpha   90.00
_cell.angle_beta   90.00
_cell.angle_gamma   90.00
#
_symmetry.space_group_name_H-M   'P 1'
#
loop_
_entity.id
_entity.type
_entity.pdbx_description
1 polymer ?
#
loop_
_entity_poly.entity_id
_entity_poly.type
_entity_poly.pdbx_seq_one_letter_code
_entity_poly.pdbx_strand_id
1 'polypeptide(L)'
;VSVSGGNAFFRDISNTEVSESFLDVNQGSSNCQDEAEILIRTNSVFSVSSSAGAALFKDSCVFTGRTNGAFSSEGTTTFSDNAFVNLLTTSNFNVTGGDCVFMDNSRGQFSTSSRF
;
A
#
# COMPACT_ATOMS: atom_id res chain seq x y z
N VAL A 1 -5.87 -12.10 -1.17
CA VAL A 1 -5.05 -12.20 -2.41
C VAL A 1 -3.60 -12.33 -2.00
N SER A 2 -2.85 -13.28 -2.57
CA SER A 2 -1.40 -13.41 -2.30
C SER A 2 -0.64 -13.36 -3.62
N VAL A 3 0.41 -12.55 -3.66
CA VAL A 3 1.37 -12.42 -4.76
C VAL A 3 2.65 -13.10 -4.28
N SER A 4 2.80 -14.38 -4.60
CA SER A 4 3.98 -15.16 -4.21
C SER A 4 4.90 -15.39 -5.40
N GLY A 5 6.09 -14.78 -5.40
CA GLY A 5 7.07 -14.90 -6.51
C GLY A 5 6.71 -14.16 -7.80
N GLY A 6 5.48 -13.66 -7.93
CA GLY A 6 4.94 -12.99 -9.11
C GLY A 6 4.77 -11.48 -8.93
N ASN A 7 4.05 -10.86 -9.88
CA ASN A 7 3.74 -9.44 -9.82
C ASN A 7 2.23 -9.20 -9.91
N ALA A 8 1.69 -8.30 -9.08
CA ALA A 8 0.37 -7.73 -9.24
C ALA A 8 0.47 -6.32 -9.83
N PHE A 9 -0.46 -5.99 -10.72
CA PHE A 9 -0.51 -4.69 -11.41
C PHE A 9 -1.89 -4.07 -11.25
N PHE A 10 -1.92 -2.84 -10.76
CA PHE A 10 -3.08 -1.95 -10.67
C PHE A 10 -2.74 -0.72 -11.50
N ARG A 11 -3.45 -0.51 -12.61
CA ARG A 11 -3.07 0.46 -13.65
C ARG A 11 -4.28 1.20 -14.18
N ASP A 12 -4.02 2.24 -14.97
CA ASP A 12 -5.03 3.11 -15.54
C ASP A 12 -6.01 3.62 -14.46
N ILE A 13 -7.30 3.71 -14.78
CA ILE A 13 -8.36 4.11 -13.85
C ILE A 13 -8.99 2.85 -13.28
N SER A 14 -8.26 2.14 -12.41
CA SER A 14 -8.75 0.93 -11.74
C SER A 14 -8.98 1.16 -10.24
N ASN A 15 -9.98 0.47 -9.68
CA ASN A 15 -10.26 0.49 -8.25
C ASN A 15 -10.24 -0.92 -7.69
N THR A 16 -9.38 -1.17 -6.70
CA THR A 16 -9.29 -2.45 -6.01
C THR A 16 -9.64 -2.27 -4.55
N GLU A 17 -10.67 -2.97 -4.09
CA GLU A 17 -11.06 -2.99 -2.69
C GLU A 17 -10.72 -4.34 -2.04
N VAL A 18 -10.13 -4.26 -0.84
CA VAL A 18 -9.91 -5.40 0.06
C VAL A 18 -10.64 -5.12 1.36
N SER A 19 -11.64 -5.94 1.67
CA SER A 19 -12.44 -5.86 2.89
C SER A 19 -12.51 -7.23 3.55
N GLU A 20 -12.39 -7.27 4.89
CA GLU A 20 -12.34 -8.50 5.68
C GLU A 20 -11.33 -9.54 5.13
N SER A 21 -10.22 -9.07 4.55
CA SER A 21 -9.26 -9.91 3.86
C SER A 21 -7.85 -9.32 3.87
N PHE A 22 -6.92 -9.98 3.19
CA PHE A 22 -5.51 -9.60 3.16
C PHE A 22 -5.03 -9.57 1.71
N LEU A 23 -4.26 -8.55 1.37
CA LEU A 23 -3.43 -8.53 0.17
C LEU A 23 -1.98 -8.65 0.62
N ASP A 24 -1.34 -9.77 0.29
CA ASP A 24 0.01 -10.07 0.74
C ASP A 24 0.97 -10.21 -0.45
N VAL A 25 2.10 -9.50 -0.42
CA VAL A 25 3.19 -9.58 -1.38
C VAL A 25 4.35 -10.31 -0.73
N ASN A 26 4.60 -11.54 -1.18
CA ASN A 26 5.65 -12.42 -0.65
C ASN A 26 6.64 -12.77 -1.77
N GLN A 27 7.85 -12.22 -1.71
CA GLN A 27 8.92 -12.46 -2.70
C GLN A 27 8.53 -12.05 -4.15
N GLY A 28 7.71 -11.02 -4.30
CA GLY A 28 7.24 -10.50 -5.59
C GLY A 28 7.06 -8.99 -5.54
N SER A 29 6.31 -8.41 -6.51
CA SER A 29 6.00 -6.97 -6.46
C SER A 29 4.53 -6.65 -6.67
N SER A 30 4.03 -5.66 -5.94
CA SER A 30 2.77 -4.98 -6.24
C SER A 30 3.08 -3.64 -6.87
N ASN A 31 2.50 -3.35 -8.04
CA ASN A 31 2.74 -2.13 -8.79
C ASN A 31 1.41 -1.41 -8.99
N CYS A 32 1.27 -0.24 -8.39
CA CYS A 32 0.15 0.66 -8.58
C CYS A 32 0.61 1.92 -9.31
N GLN A 33 -0.04 2.25 -10.42
CA GLN A 33 0.39 3.31 -11.35
C GLN A 33 -0.81 4.06 -11.91
N ASP A 34 -0.54 5.12 -12.67
CA ASP A 34 -1.53 6.00 -13.29
C ASP A 34 -2.51 6.59 -12.26
N GLU A 35 -3.82 6.41 -12.43
CA GLU A 35 -4.88 6.92 -11.55
C GLU A 35 -5.54 5.78 -10.75
N ALA A 36 -4.84 4.66 -10.56
CA ALA A 36 -5.37 3.50 -9.86
C ALA A 36 -5.52 3.76 -8.36
N GLU A 37 -6.53 3.13 -7.75
CA GLU A 37 -6.76 3.17 -6.30
C GLU A 37 -6.73 1.77 -5.69
N ILE A 38 -5.97 1.62 -4.61
CA ILE A 38 -6.02 0.47 -3.71
C ILE A 38 -6.65 0.90 -2.40
N LEU A 39 -7.79 0.30 -2.08
CA LEU A 39 -8.59 0.60 -0.90
C LEU A 39 -8.60 -0.59 0.07
N ILE A 40 -8.07 -0.39 1.28
CA ILE A 40 -8.03 -1.40 2.35
C ILE A 40 -9.01 -0.99 3.45
N ARG A 41 -10.06 -1.80 3.67
CA ARG A 41 -11.13 -1.53 4.64
C ARG A 41 -11.38 -2.68 5.59
N THR A 42 -12.02 -2.37 6.72
CA THR A 42 -12.67 -3.36 7.61
C THR A 42 -11.73 -4.48 8.04
N ASN A 43 -10.82 -4.17 8.96
CA ASN A 43 -9.85 -5.13 9.52
C ASN A 43 -8.99 -5.86 8.46
N SER A 44 -8.78 -5.23 7.30
CA SER A 44 -7.94 -5.77 6.23
C SER A 44 -6.52 -5.23 6.29
N VAL A 45 -5.58 -5.95 5.68
CA VAL A 45 -4.19 -5.52 5.60
C VAL A 45 -3.64 -5.64 4.18
N PHE A 46 -2.97 -4.61 3.71
CA PHE A 46 -1.99 -4.71 2.62
C PHE A 46 -0.62 -4.95 3.26
N SER A 47 0.01 -6.06 2.92
CA SER A 47 1.24 -6.54 3.52
C SER A 47 2.31 -6.79 2.46
N VAL A 48 3.52 -6.31 2.71
CA VAL A 48 4.75 -6.82 2.06
C VAL A 48 5.47 -7.67 3.10
N SER A 49 5.19 -8.97 3.13
CA SER A 49 5.60 -9.88 4.23
C SER A 49 6.98 -10.49 4.09
N SER A 50 7.78 -10.02 3.13
CA SER A 50 9.13 -10.53 2.89
C SER A 50 10.07 -9.39 2.53
N SER A 51 11.30 -9.44 3.03
CA SER A 51 12.37 -8.49 2.66
C SER A 51 12.72 -8.51 1.18
N ALA A 52 12.39 -9.59 0.46
CA ALA A 52 12.54 -9.69 -0.99
C ALA A 52 11.28 -9.24 -1.76
N GLY A 53 10.19 -8.88 -1.05
CA GLY A 53 8.98 -8.32 -1.64
C GLY A 53 9.09 -6.81 -1.83
N ALA A 54 8.30 -6.27 -2.77
CA ALA A 54 8.21 -4.85 -3.00
C ALA A 54 6.79 -4.34 -3.26
N ALA A 55 6.51 -3.10 -2.84
CA ALA A 55 5.31 -2.36 -3.22
C ALA A 55 5.70 -1.02 -3.86
N LEU A 56 5.26 -0.77 -5.07
CA LEU A 56 5.60 0.40 -5.86
C LEU A 56 4.32 1.16 -6.20
N PHE A 57 4.19 2.36 -5.67
CA PHE A 57 3.10 3.30 -5.93
C PHE A 57 3.68 4.48 -6.72
N LYS A 58 3.19 4.70 -7.94
CA LYS A 58 3.75 5.68 -8.88
C LYS A 58 2.66 6.56 -9.49
N ASP A 59 3.10 7.56 -10.25
CA ASP A 59 2.23 8.49 -10.98
C ASP A 59 1.20 9.16 -10.04
N SER A 60 -0.10 8.95 -10.23
CA SER A 60 -1.15 9.50 -9.36
C SER A 60 -1.88 8.40 -8.57
N CYS A 61 -1.26 7.22 -8.40
CA CYS A 61 -1.90 6.13 -7.69
C CYS A 61 -2.19 6.51 -6.24
N VAL A 62 -3.34 6.07 -5.74
CA VAL A 62 -3.79 6.28 -4.37
C VAL A 62 -3.85 4.96 -3.60
N PHE A 63 -3.20 4.93 -2.44
CA PHE A 63 -3.46 3.93 -1.40
C PHE A 63 -4.32 4.53 -0.31
N THR A 64 -5.49 3.94 -0.04
CA THR A 64 -6.40 4.39 1.01
C THR A 64 -6.58 3.29 2.06
N GLY A 65 -6.22 3.57 3.31
CA GLY A 65 -6.60 2.77 4.47
C GLY A 65 -7.79 3.38 5.20
N ARG A 66 -8.81 2.59 5.54
CA ARG A 66 -9.97 3.07 6.33
C ARG A 66 -10.54 1.98 7.24
N THR A 67 -11.18 2.35 8.36
CA THR A 67 -11.93 1.42 9.23
C THR A 67 -11.08 0.21 9.65
N ASN A 68 -10.00 0.46 10.38
CA ASN A 68 -8.99 -0.56 10.74
C ASN A 68 -8.26 -1.21 9.55
N GLY A 69 -8.34 -0.64 8.35
CA GLY A 69 -7.49 -1.03 7.23
C GLY A 69 -6.03 -0.68 7.52
N ALA A 70 -5.10 -1.60 7.31
CA ALA A 70 -3.70 -1.41 7.64
C ALA A 70 -2.78 -1.60 6.43
N PHE A 71 -1.64 -0.93 6.49
CA PHE A 71 -0.47 -1.15 5.65
C PHE A 71 0.66 -1.68 6.54
N SER A 72 1.32 -2.75 6.11
CA SER A 72 2.49 -3.33 6.79
C SER A 72 3.58 -3.68 5.78
N SER A 73 4.83 -3.34 6.05
CA SER A 73 5.95 -3.67 5.17
C SER A 73 7.17 -4.18 5.94
N GLU A 74 7.67 -5.35 5.53
CA GLU A 74 9.01 -5.88 5.83
C GLU A 74 9.96 -5.77 4.64
N GLY A 75 9.43 -5.50 3.44
CA GLY A 75 10.18 -5.30 2.20
C GLY A 75 10.30 -3.84 1.79
N THR A 76 10.67 -3.60 0.53
CA THR A 76 10.82 -2.23 0.01
C THR A 76 9.47 -1.68 -0.44
N THR A 77 9.09 -0.52 0.09
CA THR A 77 7.92 0.23 -0.36
C THR A 77 8.34 1.59 -0.90
N THR A 78 7.90 1.95 -2.10
CA THR A 78 8.20 3.25 -2.71
C THR A 78 6.94 3.95 -3.16
N PHE A 79 6.81 5.22 -2.80
CA PHE A 79 5.85 6.18 -3.35
C PHE A 79 6.64 7.22 -4.17
N SER A 80 6.37 7.34 -5.46
CA SER A 80 7.03 8.28 -6.38
C SER A 80 6.05 9.17 -7.13
N ASP A 81 6.58 10.14 -7.88
CA ASP A 81 5.80 11.08 -8.70
C ASP A 81 4.77 11.86 -7.88
N ASN A 82 3.47 11.63 -8.08
CA ASN A 82 2.37 12.24 -7.33
C ASN A 82 1.58 11.19 -6.51
N ALA A 83 2.16 10.01 -6.25
CA ALA A 83 1.48 8.95 -5.53
C ALA A 83 1.08 9.40 -4.12
N PHE A 84 -0.09 8.94 -3.67
CA PHE A 84 -0.68 9.39 -2.42
C PHE A 84 -1.06 8.23 -1.51
N VAL A 85 -0.61 8.28 -0.27
CA VAL A 85 -1.08 7.39 0.80
C VAL A 85 -2.00 8.17 1.75
N ASN A 86 -3.21 7.67 1.94
CA ASN A 86 -4.24 8.28 2.76
C ASN A 86 -4.74 7.30 3.83
N LEU A 87 -4.35 7.51 5.08
CA LEU A 87 -4.78 6.67 6.20
C LEU A 87 -5.77 7.42 7.08
N LEU A 88 -7.01 6.94 6.98
CA LEU A 88 -8.16 7.50 7.66
C LEU A 88 -8.37 6.80 9.01
N THR A 89 -9.53 7.05 9.61
CA THR A 89 -9.86 6.66 10.99
C THR A 89 -9.46 5.23 11.31
N THR A 90 -8.68 5.08 12.40
CA THR A 90 -8.17 3.81 12.96
C THR A 90 -7.33 2.93 12.04
N SER A 91 -6.81 3.46 10.93
CA SER A 91 -5.86 2.76 10.08
C SER A 91 -4.44 2.73 10.65
N ASN A 92 -3.65 1.74 10.27
CA ASN A 92 -2.25 1.64 10.72
C ASN A 92 -1.31 1.66 9.52
N PHE A 93 -0.19 2.37 9.66
CA PHE A 93 0.96 2.26 8.76
C PHE A 93 2.11 1.69 9.55
N ASN A 94 2.66 0.56 9.16
CA ASN A 94 3.78 -0.02 9.87
C ASN A 94 4.87 -0.44 8.88
N VAL A 95 6.10 -0.04 9.16
CA VAL A 95 7.29 -0.45 8.42
C VAL A 95 8.20 -1.14 9.43
N THR A 96 8.12 -2.47 9.47
CA THR A 96 8.84 -3.31 10.43
C THR A 96 10.18 -3.79 9.91
N GLY A 97 10.42 -3.66 8.60
CA GLY A 97 11.67 -3.99 7.93
C GLY A 97 11.71 -3.40 6.52
N GLY A 98 12.90 -3.46 5.91
CA GLY A 98 13.14 -2.85 4.60
C GLY A 98 13.09 -1.32 4.64
N ASP A 99 12.99 -0.72 3.45
CA ASP A 99 12.90 0.73 3.29
C ASP A 99 11.49 1.13 2.86
N CYS A 100 10.97 2.22 3.45
CA CYS A 100 9.80 2.92 2.94
C CYS A 100 10.23 4.30 2.47
N VAL A 101 10.10 4.57 1.17
CA VAL A 101 10.62 5.78 0.54
C VAL A 101 9.48 6.58 -0.08
N PHE A 102 9.42 7.86 0.29
CA PHE A 102 8.60 8.87 -0.38
C PHE A 102 9.54 9.78 -1.17
N MET A 103 9.34 9.89 -2.48
CA MET A 103 10.16 10.72 -3.37
C MET A 103 9.30 11.57 -4.32
N ASP A 104 9.95 12.49 -5.03
CA ASP A 104 9.32 13.47 -5.92
C ASP A 104 8.25 14.32 -5.21
N ASN A 105 7.02 14.35 -5.74
CA ASN A 105 5.88 15.05 -5.18
C ASN A 105 4.90 14.12 -4.44
N SER A 106 5.32 12.89 -4.11
CA SER A 106 4.49 11.93 -3.38
C SER A 106 4.12 12.46 -1.99
N ARG A 107 2.98 12.02 -1.47
CA ARG A 107 2.40 12.56 -0.24
C ARG A 107 1.88 11.45 0.65
N GLY A 108 1.97 11.67 1.96
CA GLY A 108 1.32 10.86 2.97
C GLY A 108 0.45 11.69 3.90
N GLN A 109 -0.79 11.26 4.07
CA GLN A 109 -1.72 11.80 5.05
C GLN A 109 -2.03 10.74 6.09
N PHE A 110 -1.58 10.98 7.33
CA PHE A 110 -1.76 10.10 8.48
C PHE A 110 -2.63 10.83 9.51
N SER A 111 -3.88 10.41 9.71
CA SER A 111 -4.81 11.08 10.64
C SER A 111 -4.48 10.79 12.12
N THR A 112 -4.96 11.61 13.06
CA THR A 112 -4.66 11.50 14.51
C THR A 112 -5.09 10.20 15.19
N SER A 113 -5.92 9.40 14.53
CA SER A 113 -6.32 8.06 14.99
C SER A 113 -5.57 6.93 14.28
N SER A 114 -4.70 7.27 13.34
CA SER A 114 -3.78 6.33 12.72
C SER A 114 -2.50 6.22 13.55
N ARG A 115 -1.95 5.01 13.65
CA ARG A 115 -0.66 4.75 14.31
C ARG A 115 0.41 4.58 13.23
N PHE A 116 1.54 5.26 13.43
CA PHE A 116 2.77 5.17 12.65
C PHE A 116 3.86 4.58 13.55
#